data_AF-A0A838MY64-F1
#
_entry.id   AF-A0A838MY64-F1
#
_cell.length_a   1.000
_cell.length_b   1.000
_cell.length_c   1.000
_cell.angle_alpha   90.00
_cell.angle_beta   90.00
_cell.angle_gamma   90.00
#
_symmetry.space_group_name_H-M   'P 1'
#
loop_
_entity.id
_entity.type
_entity.pdbx_description
1 polymer ?
#
loop_
_entity_poly.entity_id
_entity_poly.type
_entity_poly.pdbx_seq_one_letter_code
_entity_poly.pdbx_strand_id
1 'polypeptide(L)'
;MAKTTKTIPQNYPRVRDETRPEYRCLDDATLTPHKTKIPVEQMKSLIQSAINNAGRKSRREILSIPLDATSEQIAAIYEREGRELFRYFKRYCGDPAATAHQIYRKHYHDVGVEQFRNRTLQKERMNSGWRYQYLVIDCARQTKRFEAVSDIGAAEGDFTATIKFLDHSRQPLSLYVSVKNRSNTMGGADWPKAIQALETVAKNDKNRTGPYCCVFGIAMDRGLRYIKREQKTKIAHSVNTEIWLSDYFWPFFADHSYEEIMRFVLDVLVSSYSAENLPTQVDVPDSWILSGKPALKPDWLTSWAISTIPIDWWSFSARSNAREKMSKIILKKADVDCTVIHGDCRAELAAFAGQVDLIVTSPPYADARHKHYDGVHPDKFAEWFLGFHKPFYNALKPTGSLVLNIKDKVVDGVRHRFVWHTIEALCERGWFAIDDYLWHKTNPMPGYWPTRLRDGWEYCFH
;
A
#
# COMPACT_ATOMS: atom_id res chain seq x y z
N MET A 1 -12.69 3.41 -33.38
CA MET A 1 -13.17 2.66 -32.19
C MET A 1 -13.33 1.20 -32.58
N ALA A 2 -12.49 0.30 -32.07
CA ALA A 2 -12.61 -1.13 -32.38
C ALA A 2 -13.88 -1.67 -31.69
N LYS A 3 -14.81 -2.25 -32.46
CA LYS A 3 -15.98 -2.96 -31.93
C LYS A 3 -15.47 -4.05 -31.00
N THR A 4 -15.75 -3.95 -29.70
CA THR A 4 -15.41 -4.99 -28.72
C THR A 4 -16.25 -6.21 -29.05
N THR A 5 -15.64 -7.23 -29.66
CA THR A 5 -16.31 -8.47 -30.01
C THR A 5 -16.84 -9.10 -28.72
N LYS A 6 -18.15 -9.27 -28.61
CA LYS A 6 -18.82 -9.81 -27.42
C LYS A 6 -18.21 -11.18 -27.10
N THR A 7 -17.50 -11.32 -25.96
CA THR A 7 -16.85 -12.59 -25.62
C THR A 7 -17.89 -13.62 -25.19
N ILE A 8 -17.80 -14.83 -25.74
CA ILE A 8 -18.68 -15.94 -25.40
C ILE A 8 -18.24 -16.49 -24.03
N PRO A 9 -19.13 -16.54 -23.02
CA PRO A 9 -18.78 -17.08 -21.71
C PRO A 9 -18.30 -18.53 -21.78
N GLN A 10 -17.18 -18.83 -21.12
CA GLN A 10 -16.66 -20.18 -20.98
C GLN A 10 -17.41 -20.95 -19.89
N ASN A 11 -17.59 -22.25 -20.11
CA ASN A 11 -18.36 -23.13 -19.23
C ASN A 11 -17.52 -23.64 -18.05
N TYR A 12 -17.29 -22.77 -17.06
CA TYR A 12 -16.72 -23.13 -15.77
C TYR A 12 -17.57 -22.55 -14.61
N PRO A 13 -17.57 -23.17 -13.41
CA PRO A 13 -18.30 -22.68 -12.24
C PRO A 13 -17.86 -21.28 -11.82
N ARG A 14 -18.82 -20.44 -11.45
CA ARG A 14 -18.60 -19.04 -11.05
C ARG A 14 -19.30 -18.73 -9.74
N VAL A 15 -18.73 -17.82 -8.97
CA VAL A 15 -19.32 -17.33 -7.72
C VAL A 15 -20.68 -16.69 -8.02
N ARG A 16 -21.74 -17.20 -7.37
CA ARG A 16 -23.13 -16.80 -7.60
C ARG A 16 -23.63 -15.71 -6.66
N ASP A 17 -22.98 -15.57 -5.52
CA ASP A 17 -23.35 -14.57 -4.51
C ASP A 17 -23.02 -13.17 -5.03
N GLU A 18 -24.05 -12.35 -5.28
CA GLU A 18 -23.92 -10.99 -5.82
C GLU A 18 -23.37 -9.99 -4.80
N THR A 19 -23.40 -10.33 -3.51
CA THR A 19 -22.89 -9.48 -2.42
C THR A 19 -21.37 -9.56 -2.32
N ARG A 20 -20.77 -10.61 -2.88
CA ARG A 20 -19.34 -10.84 -2.85
C ARG A 20 -18.59 -10.01 -3.90
N PRO A 21 -17.42 -9.45 -3.57
CA PRO A 21 -16.57 -8.75 -4.54
C PRO A 21 -16.17 -9.61 -5.75
N GLU A 22 -16.09 -10.93 -5.56
CA GLU A 22 -15.73 -11.90 -6.61
C GLU A 22 -16.93 -12.41 -7.42
N TYR A 23 -18.10 -11.77 -7.32
CA TYR A 23 -19.28 -12.15 -8.08
C TYR A 23 -18.95 -12.32 -9.57
N ARG A 24 -19.33 -13.48 -10.13
CA ARG A 24 -19.05 -13.96 -11.50
C ARG A 24 -17.60 -14.34 -11.82
N CYS A 25 -16.65 -14.18 -10.91
CA CYS A 25 -15.33 -14.80 -11.05
C CYS A 25 -15.44 -16.33 -10.92
N LEU A 26 -14.41 -17.04 -11.35
CA LEU A 26 -14.18 -18.47 -11.16
C LEU A 26 -14.45 -18.84 -9.71
N ASP A 27 -15.24 -19.90 -9.50
CA ASP A 27 -15.45 -20.49 -8.19
C ASP A 27 -14.35 -21.53 -7.92
N ASP A 28 -13.30 -21.10 -7.23
CA ASP A 28 -12.11 -21.89 -6.97
C ASP A 28 -12.33 -23.00 -5.94
N ALA A 29 -13.43 -22.96 -5.18
CA ALA A 29 -13.83 -24.07 -4.31
C ALA A 29 -14.19 -25.34 -5.10
N THR A 30 -14.42 -25.21 -6.41
CA THR A 30 -14.70 -26.33 -7.32
C THR A 30 -13.45 -26.99 -7.90
N LEU A 31 -12.27 -26.45 -7.62
CA LEU A 31 -10.99 -26.89 -8.19
C LEU A 31 -10.22 -27.77 -7.21
N THR A 32 -9.32 -28.60 -7.74
CA THR A 32 -8.44 -29.40 -6.89
C THR A 32 -7.54 -28.52 -6.02
N PRO A 33 -7.40 -28.83 -4.71
CA PRO A 33 -6.54 -28.07 -3.80
C PRO A 33 -5.06 -28.33 -4.08
N HIS A 34 -4.19 -27.54 -3.43
CA HIS A 34 -2.76 -27.81 -3.41
C HIS A 34 -2.49 -29.16 -2.73
N LYS A 35 -1.60 -29.97 -3.31
CA LYS A 35 -1.20 -31.26 -2.72
C LYS A 35 0.00 -31.12 -1.79
N THR A 36 0.77 -30.06 -1.96
CA THR A 36 2.02 -29.84 -1.22
C THR A 36 2.24 -28.35 -1.05
N LYS A 37 2.49 -27.93 0.18
CA LYS A 37 2.97 -26.58 0.49
C LYS A 37 4.48 -26.53 0.33
N ILE A 38 4.99 -25.50 -0.35
CA ILE A 38 6.43 -25.37 -0.63
C ILE A 38 7.15 -25.09 0.70
N PRO A 39 8.15 -25.89 1.12
CA PRO A 39 8.93 -25.60 2.32
C PRO A 39 9.71 -24.28 2.18
N VAL A 40 9.92 -23.58 3.30
CA VAL A 40 10.58 -22.26 3.33
C VAL A 40 11.94 -22.25 2.60
N GLU A 41 12.77 -23.26 2.84
CA GLU A 41 14.11 -23.33 2.22
C GLU A 41 14.04 -23.60 0.71
N GLN A 42 13.08 -24.41 0.27
CA GLN A 42 12.82 -24.58 -1.16
C GLN A 42 12.30 -23.27 -1.78
N MET A 43 11.39 -22.56 -1.10
CA MET A 43 10.88 -21.27 -1.55
C MET A 43 12.00 -20.24 -1.71
N LYS A 44 12.92 -20.14 -0.74
CA LYS A 44 14.09 -19.25 -0.84
C LYS A 44 14.98 -19.62 -2.03
N SER A 45 15.18 -20.92 -2.30
CA SER A 45 15.92 -21.37 -3.48
C SER A 45 15.25 -20.97 -4.81
N LEU A 46 13.92 -21.13 -4.90
CA LEU A 46 13.15 -20.68 -6.08
C LEU A 46 13.27 -19.16 -6.28
N ILE A 47 13.17 -18.39 -5.19
CA ILE A 47 13.34 -16.95 -5.22
C ILE A 47 14.74 -16.57 -5.71
N GLN A 48 15.80 -17.23 -5.21
CA GLN A 48 17.16 -16.97 -5.67
C GLN A 48 17.33 -17.29 -7.16
N SER A 49 16.74 -18.38 -7.64
CA SER A 49 16.71 -18.73 -9.06
C SER A 49 16.00 -17.66 -9.90
N ALA A 50 14.83 -17.20 -9.46
CA ALA A 50 14.07 -16.15 -10.11
C ALA A 50 14.83 -14.82 -10.17
N ILE A 51 15.53 -14.44 -9.08
CA ILE A 51 16.42 -13.27 -9.03
C ILE A 51 17.55 -13.41 -10.04
N ASN A 52 18.23 -14.56 -10.05
CA ASN A 52 19.35 -14.81 -10.96
C ASN A 52 18.91 -14.78 -12.43
N ASN A 53 17.75 -15.37 -12.76
CA ASN A 53 17.21 -15.40 -14.11
C ASN A 53 16.82 -14.00 -14.59
N ALA A 54 16.15 -13.22 -13.73
CA ALA A 54 15.83 -11.83 -14.02
C ALA A 54 17.11 -10.97 -14.20
N GLY A 55 18.12 -11.17 -13.34
CA GLY A 55 19.41 -10.48 -13.42
C GLY A 55 20.21 -10.79 -14.69
N ARG A 56 20.22 -12.05 -15.15
CA ARG A 56 20.84 -12.42 -16.45
C ARG A 56 20.19 -11.71 -17.63
N LYS A 57 18.87 -11.48 -17.56
CA LYS A 57 18.11 -10.80 -18.61
C LYS A 57 18.35 -9.29 -18.58
N SER A 58 18.39 -8.66 -17.41
CA SER A 58 18.61 -7.20 -17.29
C SER A 58 20.02 -6.77 -17.71
N ARG A 59 21.03 -7.64 -17.53
CA ARG A 59 22.41 -7.44 -18.02
C ARG A 59 22.53 -7.23 -19.54
N ARG A 60 21.48 -7.45 -20.34
CA ARG A 60 21.49 -7.17 -21.78
C ARG A 60 21.06 -5.74 -22.16
N GLU A 61 20.49 -4.98 -21.23
CA GLU A 61 20.22 -3.55 -21.38
C GLU A 61 21.07 -2.78 -20.36
N ILE A 62 22.39 -2.90 -20.49
CA ILE A 62 23.30 -2.02 -19.74
C ILE A 62 23.06 -0.62 -20.28
N LEU A 63 22.97 0.36 -19.37
CA LEU A 63 23.00 1.80 -19.67
C LEU A 63 23.86 2.01 -20.91
N SER A 64 23.35 2.72 -21.91
CA SER A 64 24.04 3.03 -23.17
C SER A 64 25.24 3.96 -22.89
N ILE A 65 26.20 3.42 -22.15
CA ILE A 65 27.49 4.00 -21.80
C ILE A 65 28.35 3.73 -23.04
N PRO A 66 28.78 4.77 -23.76
CA PRO A 66 29.73 4.63 -24.84
C PRO A 66 30.96 3.83 -24.35
N LEU A 67 31.50 2.93 -25.18
CA LEU A 67 32.65 2.08 -24.85
C LEU A 67 33.91 2.90 -24.47
N ASP A 68 33.91 4.18 -24.80
CA ASP A 68 34.96 5.18 -24.66
C ASP A 68 34.57 6.35 -23.70
N ALA A 69 33.51 6.18 -22.90
CA ALA A 69 33.04 7.23 -22.00
C ALA A 69 34.08 7.61 -20.93
N THR A 70 34.32 8.91 -20.76
CA THR A 70 35.22 9.42 -19.71
C THR A 70 34.61 9.27 -18.32
N SER A 71 35.45 9.28 -17.28
CA SER A 71 35.00 9.18 -15.88
C SER A 71 33.96 10.26 -15.51
N GLU A 72 34.05 11.45 -16.10
CA GLU A 72 33.11 12.56 -15.91
C GLU A 72 31.78 12.32 -16.62
N GLN A 73 31.80 11.76 -17.83
CA GLN A 73 30.58 11.39 -18.56
C GLN A 73 29.84 10.25 -17.85
N ILE A 74 30.58 9.28 -17.33
CA ILE A 74 30.06 8.19 -16.51
C ILE A 74 29.41 8.77 -15.23
N ALA A 75 30.08 9.69 -14.53
CA ALA A 75 29.54 10.35 -13.35
C ALA A 75 28.26 11.15 -13.63
N ALA A 76 28.20 11.88 -14.76
CA ALA A 76 27.03 12.65 -15.16
C ALA A 76 25.83 11.76 -15.54
N ILE A 77 26.08 10.61 -16.19
CA ILE A 77 25.04 9.61 -16.47
C ILE A 77 24.49 9.04 -15.16
N TYR A 78 25.37 8.69 -14.21
CA TYR A 78 24.97 8.21 -12.89
C TYR A 78 24.19 9.25 -12.10
N GLU A 79 24.59 10.52 -12.14
CA GLU A 79 23.90 11.60 -11.43
C GLU A 79 22.47 11.82 -11.98
N ARG A 80 22.32 11.84 -13.31
CA ARG A 80 21.03 12.00 -13.97
C ARG A 80 20.09 10.84 -13.62
N GLU A 81 20.54 9.61 -13.80
CA GLU A 81 19.76 8.39 -13.57
C GLU A 81 19.44 8.20 -12.08
N GLY A 82 20.39 8.52 -11.19
CA GLY A 82 20.20 8.52 -9.73
C GLY A 82 19.11 9.50 -9.27
N ARG A 83 19.07 10.72 -9.84
CA ARG A 83 18.00 11.71 -9.54
C ARG A 83 16.62 11.24 -10.03
N GLU A 84 16.53 10.57 -11.17
CA GLU A 84 15.26 10.02 -11.68
C GLU A 84 14.77 8.85 -10.84
N LEU A 85 15.68 7.97 -10.43
CA LEU A 85 15.39 6.85 -9.56
C LEU A 85 14.93 7.30 -8.16
N PHE A 86 15.58 8.32 -7.59
CA PHE A 86 15.17 8.91 -6.32
C PHE A 86 13.76 9.54 -6.42
N ARG A 87 13.46 10.25 -7.52
CA ARG A 87 12.09 10.72 -7.83
C ARG A 87 11.09 9.59 -7.95
N TYR A 88 11.49 8.44 -8.52
CA TYR A 88 10.66 7.25 -8.59
C TYR A 88 10.38 6.65 -7.21
N PHE A 89 11.39 6.52 -6.34
CA PHE A 89 11.21 6.05 -4.96
C PHE A 89 10.27 6.94 -4.15
N LYS A 90 10.39 8.26 -4.30
CA LYS A 90 9.46 9.23 -3.68
C LYS A 90 8.02 9.08 -4.17
N ARG A 91 7.82 8.60 -5.41
CA ARG A 91 6.51 8.42 -6.05
C ARG A 91 5.89 7.04 -5.82
N TYR A 92 6.70 6.01 -5.62
CA TYR A 92 6.29 4.62 -5.50
C TYR A 92 7.03 3.93 -4.34
N CYS A 93 6.60 4.24 -3.13
CA CYS A 93 7.02 3.59 -1.88
C CYS A 93 6.47 2.15 -1.77
N GLY A 94 6.68 1.31 -2.79
CA GLY A 94 6.17 -0.06 -2.83
C GLY A 94 7.15 -1.09 -3.41
N ASP A 95 8.39 -0.69 -3.64
CA ASP A 95 9.50 -1.59 -3.98
C ASP A 95 10.02 -2.31 -2.71
N PRO A 96 10.99 -3.25 -2.78
CA PRO A 96 11.40 -4.04 -1.61
C PRO A 96 11.81 -3.20 -0.39
N ALA A 97 12.16 -1.93 -0.57
CA ALA A 97 12.43 -1.00 0.53
C ALA A 97 11.19 -0.66 1.36
N ALA A 98 10.03 -0.54 0.71
CA ALA A 98 8.77 -0.33 1.38
C ALA A 98 8.24 -1.60 2.04
N THR A 99 8.47 -2.76 1.40
CA THR A 99 8.25 -4.06 2.02
C THR A 99 9.13 -4.21 3.27
N ALA A 100 10.41 -3.80 3.22
CA ALA A 100 11.30 -3.82 4.37
C ALA A 100 10.86 -2.88 5.50
N HIS A 101 10.34 -1.70 5.16
CA HIS A 101 9.77 -0.79 6.14
C HIS A 101 8.49 -1.37 6.79
N GLN A 102 7.59 -1.93 5.99
CA GLN A 102 6.33 -2.53 6.45
C GLN A 102 6.55 -3.79 7.30
N ILE A 103 7.56 -4.61 6.97
CA ILE A 103 7.80 -5.91 7.62
C ILE A 103 8.75 -5.79 8.82
N TYR A 104 9.82 -4.99 8.73
CA TYR A 104 10.90 -4.99 9.73
C TYR A 104 10.99 -3.74 10.62
N ARG A 105 10.17 -2.70 10.40
CA ARG A 105 10.24 -1.42 11.14
C ARG A 105 11.65 -0.80 11.19
N LYS A 106 12.51 -1.06 10.20
CA LYS A 106 13.85 -0.46 10.10
C LYS A 106 13.79 0.94 9.48
N HIS A 107 14.75 1.79 9.87
CA HIS A 107 14.88 3.18 9.41
C HIS A 107 15.15 3.23 7.89
N TYR A 108 14.52 4.17 7.18
CA TYR A 108 14.51 4.29 5.71
C TYR A 108 15.90 4.46 5.05
N HIS A 109 16.89 4.86 5.84
CA HIS A 109 18.21 5.27 5.37
C HIS A 109 19.03 4.09 4.83
N ASP A 110 19.21 3.04 5.63
CA ASP A 110 20.15 1.96 5.29
C ASP A 110 19.62 1.09 4.13
N VAL A 111 18.30 0.89 4.09
CA VAL A 111 17.64 0.17 2.98
C VAL A 111 17.61 1.01 1.71
N GLY A 112 17.47 2.34 1.84
CA GLY A 112 17.47 3.28 0.72
C GLY A 112 18.85 3.42 0.07
N VAL A 113 19.91 3.54 0.88
CA VAL A 113 21.31 3.65 0.43
C VAL A 113 21.75 2.36 -0.28
N GLU A 114 21.41 1.20 0.26
CA GLU A 114 21.79 -0.09 -0.34
C GLU A 114 21.01 -0.42 -1.62
N GLN A 115 19.72 -0.03 -1.72
CA GLN A 115 18.99 -0.12 -2.98
C GLN A 115 19.47 0.90 -4.01
N PHE A 116 19.90 2.08 -3.57
CA PHE A 116 20.49 3.10 -4.43
C PHE A 116 21.83 2.63 -5.02
N ARG A 117 22.71 2.00 -4.23
CA ARG A 117 23.96 1.38 -4.71
C ARG A 117 23.70 0.31 -5.79
N ASN A 118 22.76 -0.60 -5.55
CA ASN A 118 22.44 -1.68 -6.49
C ASN A 118 21.75 -1.19 -7.78
N ARG A 119 20.93 -0.14 -7.71
CA ARG A 119 20.14 0.34 -8.86
C ARG A 119 20.82 1.43 -9.69
N THR A 120 21.81 2.13 -9.13
CA THR A 120 22.64 3.05 -9.92
C THR A 120 23.53 2.25 -10.89
N LEU A 121 23.87 0.99 -10.55
CA LEU A 121 24.62 0.07 -11.40
C LEU A 121 23.75 -0.78 -12.36
N GLN A 122 22.45 -0.96 -12.07
CA GLN A 122 21.53 -1.74 -12.89
C GLN A 122 20.18 -1.01 -13.01
N LYS A 123 19.80 -0.56 -14.21
CA LYS A 123 18.46 -0.02 -14.49
C LYS A 123 17.39 -1.11 -14.23
N GLU A 124 16.84 -1.17 -13.02
CA GLU A 124 15.99 -2.30 -12.58
C GLU A 124 14.47 -2.03 -12.54
N ARG A 125 13.91 -1.08 -13.31
CA ARG A 125 12.43 -1.11 -13.49
C ARG A 125 11.96 -2.43 -14.12
N MET A 126 12.81 -3.06 -14.93
CA MET A 126 12.55 -4.33 -15.59
C MET A 126 12.84 -5.56 -14.71
N ASN A 127 13.72 -5.43 -13.70
CA ASN A 127 14.21 -6.60 -12.96
C ASN A 127 13.23 -7.07 -11.86
N SER A 128 12.44 -6.18 -11.26
CA SER A 128 11.45 -6.58 -10.23
C SER A 128 10.24 -7.32 -10.79
N GLY A 129 9.75 -6.96 -11.97
CA GLY A 129 8.61 -7.64 -12.61
C GLY A 129 8.95 -9.07 -13.00
N TRP A 130 10.08 -9.27 -13.69
CA TRP A 130 10.54 -10.59 -14.13
C TRP A 130 10.79 -11.56 -12.98
N ARG A 131 11.26 -11.09 -11.83
CA ARG A 131 11.41 -11.93 -10.62
C ARG A 131 10.10 -12.59 -10.21
N TYR A 132 9.02 -11.83 -10.11
CA TYR A 132 7.72 -12.38 -9.71
C TYR A 132 7.11 -13.27 -10.78
N GLN A 133 7.35 -12.95 -12.06
CA GLN A 133 6.93 -13.79 -13.18
C GLN A 133 7.60 -15.17 -13.15
N TYR A 134 8.92 -15.24 -12.98
CA TYR A 134 9.62 -16.52 -12.86
C TYR A 134 9.22 -17.26 -11.58
N LEU A 135 9.14 -16.53 -10.46
CA LEU A 135 8.81 -17.12 -9.17
C LEU A 135 7.44 -17.83 -9.19
N VAL A 136 6.40 -17.18 -9.70
CA VAL A 136 5.06 -17.78 -9.69
C VAL A 136 4.96 -19.01 -10.59
N ILE A 137 5.65 -19.03 -11.74
CA ILE A 137 5.70 -20.19 -12.64
C ILE A 137 6.33 -21.38 -11.92
N ASP A 138 7.46 -21.13 -11.24
CA ASP A 138 8.17 -22.17 -10.50
C ASP A 138 7.35 -22.64 -9.29
N CYS A 139 6.68 -21.75 -8.57
CA CYS A 139 5.76 -22.12 -7.50
C CYS A 139 4.62 -23.01 -8.02
N ALA A 140 3.98 -22.62 -9.12
CA ALA A 140 2.88 -23.38 -9.71
C ALA A 140 3.31 -24.81 -10.08
N ARG A 141 4.53 -24.99 -10.60
CA ARG A 141 5.12 -26.31 -10.90
C ARG A 141 5.36 -27.16 -9.64
N GLN A 142 5.72 -26.53 -8.52
CA GLN A 142 6.12 -27.23 -7.29
C GLN A 142 4.95 -27.63 -6.40
N THR A 143 3.83 -26.90 -6.41
CA THR A 143 2.67 -27.20 -5.52
C THR A 143 1.90 -28.48 -5.91
N LYS A 144 2.18 -29.05 -7.08
CA LYS A 144 1.48 -30.23 -7.66
C LYS A 144 -0.05 -30.06 -7.72
N ARG A 145 -0.52 -28.81 -7.74
CA ARG A 145 -1.94 -28.46 -7.91
C ARG A 145 -2.38 -28.59 -9.37
N PHE A 146 -1.49 -28.24 -10.29
CA PHE A 146 -1.75 -28.18 -11.73
C PHE A 146 -1.28 -29.46 -12.43
N GLU A 147 -2.03 -29.92 -13.42
CA GLU A 147 -1.63 -31.06 -14.27
C GLU A 147 -0.43 -30.72 -15.14
N ALA A 148 -0.42 -29.51 -15.67
CA ALA A 148 0.62 -28.99 -16.55
C ALA A 148 0.77 -27.48 -16.33
N VAL A 149 2.02 -27.01 -16.37
CA VAL A 149 2.37 -25.59 -16.31
C VAL A 149 3.43 -25.31 -17.36
N SER A 150 3.07 -24.53 -18.39
CA SER A 150 3.89 -24.28 -19.57
C SER A 150 4.00 -22.79 -19.86
N ASP A 151 5.10 -22.37 -20.47
CA ASP A 151 5.26 -20.99 -20.95
C ASP A 151 4.39 -20.78 -22.21
N ILE A 152 3.69 -19.66 -22.30
CA ILE A 152 2.83 -19.32 -23.44
C ILE A 152 3.66 -18.73 -24.61
N GLY A 153 4.83 -18.15 -24.33
CA GLY A 153 5.69 -17.51 -25.33
C GLY A 153 5.11 -16.27 -26.02
N ALA A 154 3.91 -15.80 -25.63
CA ALA A 154 3.27 -14.61 -26.18
C ALA A 154 3.84 -13.30 -25.61
N ALA A 155 4.27 -13.32 -24.35
CA ALA A 155 5.06 -12.29 -23.68
C ALA A 155 5.85 -12.95 -22.54
N GLU A 156 7.01 -12.39 -22.17
CA GLU A 156 7.84 -12.97 -21.12
C GLU A 156 7.09 -13.01 -19.77
N GLY A 157 7.05 -14.19 -19.15
CA GLY A 157 6.39 -14.42 -17.86
C GLY A 157 4.90 -14.76 -17.93
N ASP A 158 4.34 -14.86 -19.13
CA ASP A 158 2.98 -15.36 -19.34
C ASP A 158 3.01 -16.89 -19.43
N PHE A 159 2.14 -17.57 -18.68
CA PHE A 159 2.15 -19.04 -18.60
C PHE A 159 0.74 -19.63 -18.64
N THR A 160 0.63 -20.85 -19.15
CA THR A 160 -0.57 -21.66 -19.04
C THR A 160 -0.47 -22.57 -17.84
N ALA A 161 -1.60 -22.78 -17.17
CA ALA A 161 -1.74 -23.81 -16.15
C ALA A 161 -3.04 -24.57 -16.32
N THR A 162 -2.98 -25.90 -16.43
CA THR A 162 -4.16 -26.75 -16.53
C THR A 162 -4.51 -27.29 -15.15
N ILE A 163 -5.76 -27.10 -14.71
CA ILE A 163 -6.24 -27.52 -13.39
C ILE A 163 -7.53 -28.35 -13.50
N LYS A 164 -7.62 -29.42 -12.70
CA LYS A 164 -8.82 -30.26 -12.63
C LYS A 164 -9.89 -29.63 -11.75
N PHE A 165 -11.14 -29.90 -12.10
CA PHE A 165 -12.26 -29.75 -11.18
C PHE A 165 -12.31 -30.93 -10.19
N LEU A 166 -12.90 -30.70 -9.02
CA LEU A 166 -13.27 -31.76 -8.07
C LEU A 166 -14.29 -32.72 -8.70
N ASP A 167 -15.19 -32.18 -9.53
CA ASP A 167 -16.06 -32.95 -10.41
C ASP A 167 -15.26 -33.46 -11.63
N HIS A 168 -14.81 -34.71 -11.56
CA HIS A 168 -14.00 -35.36 -12.59
C HIS A 168 -14.74 -35.61 -13.91
N SER A 169 -16.06 -35.39 -13.98
CA SER A 169 -16.79 -35.45 -15.25
C SER A 169 -16.52 -34.24 -16.15
N ARG A 170 -16.01 -33.15 -15.58
CA ARG A 170 -15.67 -31.91 -16.30
C ARG A 170 -14.29 -32.02 -16.93
N GLN A 171 -14.18 -31.47 -18.13
CA GLN A 171 -12.88 -31.22 -18.74
C GLN A 171 -12.05 -30.25 -17.88
N PRO A 172 -10.72 -30.44 -17.79
CA PRO A 172 -9.85 -29.53 -17.06
C PRO A 172 -9.99 -28.08 -17.53
N LEU A 173 -9.79 -27.13 -16.61
CA LEU A 173 -9.75 -25.71 -16.90
C LEU A 173 -8.33 -25.29 -17.26
N SER A 174 -8.17 -24.62 -18.41
CA SER A 174 -6.90 -24.01 -18.79
C SER A 174 -6.86 -22.54 -18.39
N LEU A 175 -5.93 -22.19 -17.50
CA LEU A 175 -5.64 -20.83 -17.10
C LEU A 175 -4.59 -20.24 -18.04
N TYR A 176 -4.85 -19.07 -18.61
CA TYR A 176 -3.86 -18.29 -19.37
C TYR A 176 -3.50 -17.07 -18.55
N VAL A 177 -2.32 -17.08 -17.95
CA VAL A 177 -1.94 -16.13 -16.91
C VAL A 177 -0.93 -15.16 -17.49
N SER A 178 -1.27 -13.86 -17.50
CA SER A 178 -0.30 -12.79 -17.73
C SER A 178 0.03 -12.10 -16.42
N VAL A 179 1.30 -12.14 -16.04
CA VAL A 179 1.76 -11.67 -14.73
C VAL A 179 2.33 -10.27 -14.85
N LYS A 180 1.82 -9.34 -14.04
CA LYS A 180 2.26 -7.95 -13.96
C LYS A 180 2.70 -7.63 -12.54
N ASN A 181 3.70 -6.76 -12.42
CA ASN A 181 4.19 -6.32 -11.11
C ASN A 181 3.09 -5.53 -10.37
N ARG A 182 2.50 -4.53 -11.04
CA ARG A 182 1.45 -3.65 -10.50
C ARG A 182 0.35 -3.38 -11.51
N SER A 183 -0.81 -2.94 -11.02
CA SER A 183 -1.97 -2.60 -11.84
C SER A 183 -1.76 -1.37 -12.72
N ASN A 184 -0.87 -0.46 -12.29
CA ASN A 184 -0.52 0.76 -13.02
C ASN A 184 0.54 0.54 -14.10
N THR A 185 1.10 -0.67 -14.22
CA THR A 185 2.03 -1.03 -15.30
C THR A 185 1.31 -1.02 -16.67
N MET A 186 -0.03 -1.07 -16.69
CA MET A 186 -0.85 -0.87 -17.88
C MET A 186 -1.75 0.37 -17.69
N GLY A 187 -1.71 1.31 -18.65
CA GLY A 187 -2.58 2.48 -18.64
C GLY A 187 -4.06 2.08 -18.74
N GLY A 188 -4.97 2.95 -18.27
CA GLY A 188 -6.42 2.69 -18.35
C GLY A 188 -6.92 2.37 -19.77
N ALA A 189 -6.28 2.93 -20.79
CA ALA A 189 -6.56 2.70 -22.20
C ALA A 189 -5.99 1.38 -22.76
N ASP A 190 -5.08 0.72 -22.05
CA ASP A 190 -4.36 -0.47 -22.52
C ASP A 190 -5.04 -1.78 -22.11
N TRP A 191 -5.87 -1.74 -21.05
CA TRP A 191 -6.59 -2.92 -20.55
C TRP A 191 -7.44 -3.63 -21.61
N PRO A 192 -8.27 -2.95 -22.43
CA PRO A 192 -9.09 -3.63 -23.43
C PRO A 192 -8.26 -4.38 -24.45
N LYS A 193 -7.14 -3.79 -24.91
CA LYS A 193 -6.23 -4.39 -25.89
C LYS A 193 -5.48 -5.58 -25.30
N ALA A 194 -4.95 -5.45 -24.09
CA ALA A 194 -4.24 -6.52 -23.40
C ALA A 194 -5.16 -7.72 -23.13
N ILE A 195 -6.39 -7.47 -22.65
CA ILE A 195 -7.42 -8.50 -22.45
C ILE A 195 -7.71 -9.22 -23.77
N GLN A 196 -7.92 -8.46 -24.85
CA GLN A 196 -8.19 -9.03 -26.16
C GLN A 196 -7.02 -9.88 -26.69
N ALA A 197 -5.77 -9.44 -26.46
CA ALA A 197 -4.59 -10.20 -26.85
C ALA A 197 -4.50 -11.55 -26.12
N LEU A 198 -4.65 -11.56 -24.80
CA LEU A 198 -4.60 -12.79 -24.00
C LEU A 198 -5.76 -13.73 -24.32
N GLU A 199 -6.96 -13.20 -24.55
CA GLU A 199 -8.12 -13.97 -25.04
C GLU A 199 -7.87 -14.59 -26.42
N THR A 200 -7.17 -13.88 -27.30
CA THR A 200 -6.85 -14.38 -28.65
C THR A 200 -5.87 -15.54 -28.56
N VAL A 201 -4.86 -15.43 -27.70
CA VAL A 201 -3.94 -16.54 -27.40
C VAL A 201 -4.71 -17.75 -26.90
N ALA A 202 -5.58 -17.57 -25.89
CA ALA A 202 -6.37 -18.66 -25.36
C ALA A 202 -7.25 -19.31 -26.44
N LYS A 203 -7.99 -18.52 -27.24
CA LYS A 203 -8.88 -19.04 -28.28
C LYS A 203 -8.16 -19.85 -29.36
N ASN A 204 -6.94 -19.45 -29.70
CA ASN A 204 -6.16 -20.06 -30.77
C ASN A 204 -5.26 -21.22 -30.32
N ASP A 205 -5.24 -21.53 -29.02
CA ASP A 205 -4.49 -22.66 -28.50
C ASP A 205 -5.15 -23.99 -28.89
N LYS A 206 -4.49 -24.71 -29.80
CA LYS A 206 -4.94 -26.01 -30.32
C LYS A 206 -4.77 -27.16 -29.32
N ASN A 207 -3.94 -26.97 -28.28
CA ASN A 207 -3.64 -28.00 -27.29
C ASN A 207 -4.59 -27.94 -26.08
N ARG A 208 -5.53 -26.98 -26.05
CA ARG A 208 -6.52 -26.85 -24.98
C ARG A 208 -7.60 -27.93 -25.09
N THR A 209 -7.85 -28.63 -23.99
CA THR A 209 -8.83 -29.74 -23.91
C THR A 209 -10.19 -29.36 -23.30
N GLY A 210 -10.31 -28.15 -22.72
CA GLY A 210 -11.52 -27.73 -22.00
C GLY A 210 -11.80 -26.22 -22.07
N PRO A 211 -12.63 -25.68 -21.14
CA PRO A 211 -12.84 -24.24 -21.04
C PRO A 211 -11.54 -23.52 -20.65
N TYR A 212 -11.49 -22.21 -20.87
CA TYR A 212 -10.36 -21.39 -20.44
C TYR A 212 -10.77 -20.23 -19.54
N CYS A 213 -9.85 -19.79 -18.69
CA CYS A 213 -9.93 -18.52 -17.98
C CYS A 213 -8.64 -17.74 -18.19
N CYS A 214 -8.75 -16.52 -18.68
CA CYS A 214 -7.62 -15.60 -18.77
C CYS A 214 -7.46 -14.88 -17.43
N VAL A 215 -6.22 -14.69 -16.99
CA VAL A 215 -5.90 -14.11 -15.69
C VAL A 215 -4.82 -13.06 -15.87
N PHE A 216 -5.07 -11.86 -15.37
CA PHE A 216 -4.01 -10.87 -15.10
C PHE A 216 -3.63 -10.97 -13.64
N GLY A 217 -2.51 -11.63 -13.36
CA GLY A 217 -1.97 -11.77 -12.01
C GLY A 217 -1.17 -10.53 -11.61
N ILE A 218 -1.61 -9.80 -10.61
CA ILE A 218 -0.92 -8.62 -10.09
C ILE A 218 -0.16 -9.00 -8.83
N ALA A 219 1.17 -9.06 -8.94
CA ALA A 219 2.03 -9.62 -7.90
C ALA A 219 2.09 -8.78 -6.60
N MET A 220 1.96 -7.44 -6.70
CA MET A 220 2.23 -6.54 -5.57
C MET A 220 1.01 -5.81 -5.01
N ASP A 221 -0.01 -5.55 -5.83
CA ASP A 221 -1.16 -4.78 -5.36
C ASP A 221 -2.11 -5.71 -4.60
N ARG A 222 -2.34 -5.37 -3.33
CA ARG A 222 -3.22 -6.12 -2.43
C ARG A 222 -4.69 -5.99 -2.81
N GLY A 223 -5.47 -7.01 -2.47
CA GLY A 223 -6.90 -7.12 -2.72
C GLY A 223 -7.31 -8.48 -3.28
N LEU A 224 -8.61 -8.61 -3.53
CA LEU A 224 -9.23 -9.82 -4.07
C LEU A 224 -9.29 -9.78 -5.60
N ARG A 225 -9.83 -10.84 -6.21
CA ARG A 225 -10.03 -10.95 -7.65
C ARG A 225 -11.29 -10.24 -8.14
N TYR A 226 -11.27 -9.72 -9.36
CA TYR A 226 -12.43 -9.09 -9.99
C TYR A 226 -12.38 -9.12 -11.52
N ILE A 227 -13.51 -8.85 -12.18
CA ILE A 227 -13.60 -8.70 -13.64
C ILE A 227 -13.52 -7.21 -14.03
N LYS A 228 -12.59 -6.87 -14.94
CA LYS A 228 -12.45 -5.48 -15.40
C LYS A 228 -13.62 -5.07 -16.29
N ARG A 229 -14.29 -3.98 -15.90
CA ARG A 229 -15.44 -3.40 -16.60
C ARG A 229 -15.10 -2.01 -17.15
N GLU A 230 -15.70 -1.70 -18.29
CA GLU A 230 -15.65 -0.36 -18.84
C GLU A 230 -16.37 0.62 -17.90
N GLN A 231 -15.75 1.78 -17.65
CA GLN A 231 -16.24 2.72 -16.63
C GLN A 231 -17.63 3.28 -16.93
N LYS A 232 -17.94 3.55 -18.21
CA LYS A 232 -19.20 4.16 -18.65
C LYS A 232 -20.33 3.14 -18.73
N THR A 233 -20.11 2.03 -19.43
CA THR A 233 -21.16 1.04 -19.71
C THR A 233 -21.31 0.00 -18.61
N LYS A 234 -20.32 -0.13 -17.72
CA LYS A 234 -20.19 -1.20 -16.70
C LYS A 234 -20.15 -2.63 -17.29
N ILE A 235 -20.00 -2.74 -18.61
CA ILE A 235 -19.86 -4.00 -19.32
C ILE A 235 -18.43 -4.52 -19.14
N ALA A 236 -18.28 -5.82 -18.90
CA ALA A 236 -16.98 -6.46 -18.80
C ALA A 236 -16.25 -6.41 -20.15
N HIS A 237 -14.95 -6.10 -20.16
CA HIS A 237 -14.14 -6.21 -21.38
C HIS A 237 -14.05 -7.65 -21.86
N SER A 238 -13.96 -8.59 -20.93
CA SER A 238 -14.28 -9.99 -21.15
C SER A 238 -14.80 -10.61 -19.86
N VAL A 239 -15.82 -11.46 -19.97
CA VAL A 239 -16.33 -12.26 -18.85
C VAL A 239 -15.45 -13.48 -18.55
N ASN A 240 -14.52 -13.84 -19.44
CA ASN A 240 -13.58 -14.95 -19.21
C ASN A 240 -12.21 -14.47 -18.75
N THR A 241 -12.04 -13.16 -18.53
CA THR A 241 -10.78 -12.58 -18.06
C THR A 241 -10.95 -11.93 -16.70
N GLU A 242 -10.12 -12.37 -15.76
CA GLU A 242 -10.09 -11.87 -14.38
C GLU A 242 -8.79 -11.16 -14.07
N ILE A 243 -8.85 -10.22 -13.13
CA ILE A 243 -7.68 -9.60 -12.51
C ILE A 243 -7.55 -10.18 -11.12
N TRP A 244 -6.41 -10.81 -10.83
CA TRP A 244 -6.13 -11.45 -9.55
C TRP A 244 -5.08 -10.62 -8.82
N LEU A 245 -5.51 -9.95 -7.75
CA LEU A 245 -4.64 -9.18 -6.88
C LEU A 245 -3.90 -10.09 -5.89
N SER A 246 -2.86 -9.56 -5.25
CA SER A 246 -1.82 -10.36 -4.59
C SER A 246 -2.34 -11.25 -3.45
N ASP A 247 -3.40 -10.83 -2.73
CA ASP A 247 -3.98 -11.60 -1.62
C ASP A 247 -4.72 -12.86 -2.10
N TYR A 248 -5.07 -12.94 -3.39
CA TYR A 248 -5.63 -14.16 -3.99
C TYR A 248 -4.62 -14.86 -4.91
N PHE A 249 -3.85 -14.09 -5.67
CA PHE A 249 -2.92 -14.59 -6.66
C PHE A 249 -1.84 -15.51 -6.07
N TRP A 250 -1.18 -15.09 -4.99
CA TRP A 250 -0.11 -15.89 -4.37
C TRP A 250 -0.64 -17.16 -3.70
N PRO A 251 -1.70 -17.10 -2.86
CA PRO A 251 -2.28 -18.33 -2.31
C PRO A 251 -2.71 -19.31 -3.40
N PHE A 252 -3.26 -18.83 -4.51
CA PHE A 252 -3.74 -19.70 -5.57
C PHE A 252 -2.63 -20.47 -6.31
N PHE A 253 -1.48 -19.84 -6.57
CA PHE A 253 -0.40 -20.48 -7.33
C PHE A 253 0.68 -21.11 -6.44
N ALA A 254 0.87 -20.60 -5.23
CA ALA A 254 2.01 -20.95 -4.38
C ALA A 254 1.64 -21.58 -3.02
N ASP A 255 0.36 -21.60 -2.63
CA ASP A 255 -0.06 -22.03 -1.27
C ASP A 255 0.59 -21.21 -0.14
N HIS A 256 0.92 -19.95 -0.44
CA HIS A 256 1.54 -18.99 0.46
C HIS A 256 0.84 -17.64 0.39
N SER A 257 0.76 -16.96 1.53
CA SER A 257 0.21 -15.60 1.56
C SER A 257 1.15 -14.62 0.84
N TYR A 258 0.60 -13.48 0.41
CA TYR A 258 1.39 -12.38 -0.12
C TYR A 258 2.51 -11.98 0.86
N GLU A 259 2.20 -11.85 2.15
CA GLU A 259 3.17 -11.48 3.18
C GLU A 259 4.28 -12.53 3.35
N GLU A 260 3.93 -13.81 3.31
CA GLU A 260 4.93 -14.89 3.37
C GLU A 260 5.90 -14.78 2.18
N ILE A 261 5.37 -14.67 0.97
CA ILE A 261 6.18 -14.51 -0.25
C ILE A 261 7.07 -13.27 -0.15
N MET A 262 6.49 -12.11 0.23
CA MET A 262 7.25 -10.86 0.34
C MET A 262 8.35 -10.93 1.39
N ARG A 263 8.08 -11.59 2.54
CA ARG A 263 9.09 -11.82 3.57
C ARG A 263 10.22 -12.71 3.04
N PHE A 264 9.91 -13.84 2.40
CA PHE A 264 10.93 -14.72 1.85
C PHE A 264 11.78 -14.04 0.77
N VAL A 265 11.14 -13.25 -0.11
CA VAL A 265 11.85 -12.48 -1.13
C VAL A 265 12.82 -11.51 -0.48
N LEU A 266 12.36 -10.81 0.55
CA LEU A 266 13.21 -9.87 1.28
C LEU A 266 14.34 -10.58 2.03
N ASP A 267 14.08 -11.72 2.66
CA ASP A 267 15.10 -12.51 3.37
C ASP A 267 16.21 -12.95 2.43
N VAL A 268 15.86 -13.45 1.23
CA VAL A 268 16.84 -13.86 0.22
C VAL A 268 17.65 -12.67 -0.26
N LEU A 269 17.01 -11.54 -0.53
CA LEU A 269 17.70 -10.31 -0.93
C LEU A 269 18.70 -9.90 0.16
N VAL A 270 18.27 -9.74 1.41
CA VAL A 270 19.14 -9.36 2.55
C VAL A 270 20.29 -10.35 2.76
N SER A 271 20.02 -11.65 2.64
CA SER A 271 21.04 -12.70 2.83
C SER A 271 22.07 -12.70 1.71
N SER A 272 21.63 -12.50 0.45
CA SER A 272 22.53 -12.39 -0.70
C SER A 272 23.47 -11.18 -0.58
N TYR A 273 22.98 -10.06 -0.02
CA TYR A 273 23.79 -8.87 0.24
C TYR A 273 24.81 -9.05 1.36
N SER A 274 24.54 -9.91 2.34
CA SER A 274 25.48 -10.19 3.44
C SER A 274 26.62 -11.13 3.03
N ALA A 275 26.43 -11.91 1.97
CA ALA A 275 27.41 -12.88 1.47
C ALA A 275 28.33 -12.30 0.38
N GLU A 276 27.87 -11.30 -0.37
CA GLU A 276 28.73 -10.51 -1.23
C GLU A 276 29.52 -9.54 -0.33
N ASN A 277 30.81 -9.83 -0.08
CA ASN A 277 31.78 -8.78 0.25
C ASN A 277 31.84 -7.85 -0.97
N LEU A 278 30.83 -6.99 -1.12
CA LEU A 278 30.80 -5.95 -2.13
C LEU A 278 32.07 -5.12 -1.91
N PRO A 279 33.00 -5.10 -2.88
CA PRO A 279 34.22 -4.34 -2.75
C PRO A 279 33.83 -2.91 -2.38
N THR A 280 34.31 -2.47 -1.23
CA THR A 280 34.47 -1.05 -0.89
C THR A 280 34.94 -0.30 -2.13
N GLN A 281 34.09 0.57 -2.69
CA GLN A 281 34.42 1.79 -3.48
C GLN A 281 33.26 2.21 -4.41
N VAL A 282 32.17 2.71 -3.84
CA VAL A 282 31.52 3.94 -4.33
C VAL A 282 31.00 4.66 -3.09
N ASP A 283 31.73 5.67 -2.63
CA ASP A 283 31.20 6.63 -1.66
C ASP A 283 30.04 7.35 -2.33
N VAL A 284 28.85 7.24 -1.75
CA VAL A 284 27.72 8.09 -2.11
C VAL A 284 28.01 9.43 -1.43
N PRO A 285 28.35 10.51 -2.16
CA PRO A 285 28.72 11.76 -1.53
C PRO A 285 27.56 12.32 -0.71
N ASP A 286 27.83 12.77 0.52
CA ASP A 286 26.82 13.39 1.40
C ASP A 286 26.07 14.57 0.75
N SER A 287 26.70 15.21 -0.24
CA SER A 287 26.10 16.27 -1.06
C SER A 287 24.86 15.82 -1.84
N TRP A 288 24.69 14.52 -2.10
CA TRP A 288 23.51 13.95 -2.75
C TRP A 288 22.32 13.86 -1.80
N ILE A 289 22.57 13.70 -0.50
CA ILE A 289 21.56 13.60 0.57
C ILE A 289 21.06 15.00 0.98
N LEU A 290 21.92 16.02 0.89
CA LEU A 290 21.67 17.37 1.45
C LEU A 290 21.11 18.43 0.49
N SER A 291 20.91 18.13 -0.80
CA SER A 291 20.43 19.11 -1.79
C SER A 291 18.96 19.57 -1.66
N GLY A 292 18.34 19.38 -0.48
CA GLY A 292 16.96 19.77 -0.18
C GLY A 292 16.77 20.79 0.94
N LYS A 293 17.84 21.40 1.50
CA LYS A 293 17.67 22.48 2.48
C LYS A 293 17.57 23.84 1.78
N PRO A 294 16.45 24.58 1.89
CA PRO A 294 16.47 26.00 1.59
C PRO A 294 17.28 26.71 2.69
N ALA A 295 18.22 27.56 2.28
CA ALA A 295 18.86 28.50 3.17
C ALA A 295 17.79 29.50 3.66
N LEU A 296 17.44 29.45 4.95
CA LEU A 296 16.60 30.46 5.57
C LEU A 296 17.50 31.54 6.18
N LYS A 297 17.41 32.75 5.62
CA LYS A 297 17.94 33.97 6.23
C LYS A 297 17.07 34.34 7.44
N PRO A 298 17.64 34.84 8.54
CA PRO A 298 16.88 35.48 9.60
C PRO A 298 16.53 36.90 9.16
N ASP A 299 15.30 37.34 9.42
CA ASP A 299 14.93 38.71 9.81
C ASP A 299 13.42 38.91 9.64
N TRP A 300 12.68 38.68 10.73
CA TRP A 300 11.47 39.44 11.08
C TRP A 300 10.95 38.97 12.45
N LEU A 301 11.49 39.54 13.53
CA LEU A 301 10.87 39.47 14.85
C LEU A 301 10.99 40.85 15.50
N THR A 302 9.97 41.68 15.32
CA THR A 302 9.66 42.77 16.26
C THR A 302 8.16 43.07 16.28
N SER A 303 7.63 43.12 17.50
CA SER A 303 6.27 43.54 17.92
C SER A 303 5.14 42.61 17.47
N TRP A 304 4.19 42.18 18.30
CA TRP A 304 3.36 43.00 19.19
C TRP A 304 2.92 42.25 20.46
N ALA A 305 2.53 43.07 21.43
CA ALA A 305 2.31 42.76 22.83
C ALA A 305 0.99 42.02 23.13
N ILE A 306 1.07 41.35 24.28
CA ILE A 306 0.03 40.68 25.06
C ILE A 306 -1.17 41.59 25.30
N SER A 307 -2.39 41.04 25.18
CA SER A 307 -3.52 41.49 25.99
C SER A 307 -4.36 40.30 26.45
N THR A 308 -4.62 40.31 27.75
CA THR A 308 -5.32 39.34 28.60
C THR A 308 -6.83 39.49 28.52
N ILE A 309 -7.60 38.40 28.43
CA ILE A 309 -9.04 38.36 28.77
C ILE A 309 -9.38 37.02 29.46
N PRO A 310 -10.27 37.00 30.49
CA PRO A 310 -10.31 35.99 31.54
C PRO A 310 -11.22 34.79 31.26
N ILE A 311 -10.90 33.71 31.97
CA ILE A 311 -11.68 32.47 32.13
C ILE A 311 -12.88 32.77 33.02
N ASP A 312 -14.10 32.42 32.59
CA ASP A 312 -15.17 32.02 33.50
C ASP A 312 -16.26 31.13 32.83
N TRP A 313 -16.38 29.91 33.39
CA TRP A 313 -17.58 29.08 33.63
C TRP A 313 -18.64 28.87 32.54
N TRP A 314 -18.86 27.60 32.14
CA TRP A 314 -20.20 26.97 32.18
C TRP A 314 -20.12 25.47 32.57
N SER A 315 -21.08 25.09 33.40
CA SER A 315 -21.21 23.86 34.19
C SER A 315 -21.68 22.64 33.41
N PHE A 316 -21.15 21.48 33.81
CA PHE A 316 -21.69 20.14 33.55
C PHE A 316 -23.15 20.03 34.01
N SER A 317 -24.01 19.39 33.21
CA SER A 317 -25.14 18.63 33.75
C SER A 317 -25.20 17.27 33.06
N ALA A 318 -24.93 16.23 33.85
CA ALA A 318 -25.10 14.84 33.50
C ALA A 318 -26.53 14.40 33.85
N ARG A 319 -27.14 13.57 32.99
CA ARG A 319 -28.24 12.61 33.21
C ARG A 319 -28.36 11.81 31.89
N SER A 320 -28.50 10.49 31.80
CA SER A 320 -28.76 9.46 32.80
C SER A 320 -28.61 8.06 32.17
N ASN A 321 -28.02 7.16 32.95
CA ASN A 321 -28.35 5.74 33.20
C ASN A 321 -28.30 4.64 32.12
N ALA A 322 -27.65 3.56 32.59
CA ALA A 322 -27.82 2.13 32.29
C ALA A 322 -27.00 1.52 31.14
N ARG A 323 -25.75 1.13 31.46
CA ARG A 323 -25.19 -0.20 31.15
C ARG A 323 -23.99 -0.47 32.06
N GLU A 324 -24.12 -1.48 32.91
CA GLU A 324 -23.08 -1.93 33.84
C GLU A 324 -21.79 -2.37 33.11
N LYS A 325 -20.68 -1.80 33.60
CA LYS A 325 -19.35 -2.38 33.77
C LYS A 325 -18.92 -3.50 32.81
N MET A 326 -18.47 -3.10 31.63
CA MET A 326 -17.26 -3.67 31.03
C MET A 326 -16.18 -2.59 31.09
N SER A 327 -15.67 -2.29 32.30
CA SER A 327 -14.82 -1.10 32.51
C SER A 327 -13.42 -1.24 31.93
N LYS A 328 -12.92 -2.47 31.73
CA LYS A 328 -11.56 -2.72 31.26
C LYS A 328 -11.44 -4.10 30.61
N ILE A 329 -10.96 -4.17 29.37
CA ILE A 329 -10.64 -5.43 28.66
C ILE A 329 -9.13 -5.46 28.41
N ILE A 330 -8.45 -6.56 28.74
CA ILE A 330 -7.01 -6.74 28.50
C ILE A 330 -6.81 -7.81 27.42
N LEU A 331 -6.11 -7.46 26.35
CA LEU A 331 -5.73 -8.33 25.24
C LEU A 331 -4.21 -8.52 25.27
N LYS A 332 -3.74 -9.77 25.32
CA LYS A 332 -2.31 -10.09 25.35
C LYS A 332 -1.86 -10.71 24.03
N LYS A 333 -0.83 -10.14 23.38
CA LYS A 333 -0.22 -10.72 22.18
C LYS A 333 1.25 -10.30 22.06
N ALA A 334 2.16 -11.26 21.90
CA ALA A 334 3.58 -11.05 21.63
C ALA A 334 4.23 -10.02 22.60
N ASP A 335 4.15 -10.30 23.90
CA ASP A 335 4.69 -9.49 25.02
C ASP A 335 4.14 -8.07 25.14
N VAL A 336 3.02 -7.76 24.48
CA VAL A 336 2.30 -6.49 24.59
C VAL A 336 0.94 -6.70 25.24
N ASP A 337 0.67 -5.89 26.26
CA ASP A 337 -0.64 -5.78 26.90
C ASP A 337 -1.42 -4.62 26.27
N CYS A 338 -2.57 -4.91 25.65
CA CYS A 338 -3.49 -3.90 25.14
C CYS A 338 -4.70 -3.81 26.07
N THR A 339 -4.94 -2.63 26.62
CA THR A 339 -6.10 -2.38 27.49
C THR A 339 -7.11 -1.48 26.78
N VAL A 340 -8.38 -1.90 26.74
CA VAL A 340 -9.51 -1.08 26.29
C VAL A 340 -10.31 -0.63 27.51
N ILE A 341 -10.49 0.68 27.66
CA ILE A 341 -11.23 1.32 28.76
C ILE A 341 -12.43 2.04 28.16
N HIS A 342 -13.61 1.84 28.74
CA HIS A 342 -14.83 2.51 28.33
C HIS A 342 -15.22 3.58 29.35
N GLY A 343 -15.10 4.86 28.96
CA GLY A 343 -15.40 6.01 29.82
C GLY A 343 -15.10 7.34 29.12
N ASP A 344 -15.37 8.45 29.84
CA ASP A 344 -14.96 9.78 29.41
C ASP A 344 -13.44 9.91 29.53
N CYS A 345 -12.74 10.12 28.42
CA CYS A 345 -11.28 10.15 28.41
C CYS A 345 -10.69 11.25 29.33
N ARG A 346 -11.44 12.32 29.63
CA ARG A 346 -11.00 13.35 30.58
C ARG A 346 -10.86 12.81 32.00
N ALA A 347 -11.73 11.88 32.38
CA ALA A 347 -11.71 11.22 33.69
C ALA A 347 -10.72 10.04 33.69
N GLU A 348 -10.78 9.18 32.67
CA GLU A 348 -9.99 7.94 32.63
C GLU A 348 -8.47 8.20 32.52
N LEU A 349 -8.06 9.26 31.83
CA LEU A 349 -6.64 9.62 31.70
C LEU A 349 -5.98 10.03 33.02
N ALA A 350 -6.75 10.41 34.04
CA ALA A 350 -6.20 10.78 35.35
C ALA A 350 -5.39 9.63 35.99
N ALA A 351 -5.77 8.38 35.73
CA ALA A 351 -5.06 7.21 36.24
C ALA A 351 -3.67 6.99 35.60
N PHE A 352 -3.37 7.71 34.51
CA PHE A 352 -2.15 7.57 33.72
C PHE A 352 -1.22 8.77 33.81
N ALA A 353 -1.38 9.61 34.85
CA ALA A 353 -0.54 10.79 35.04
C ALA A 353 0.96 10.45 34.95
N GLY A 354 1.69 11.15 34.06
CA GLY A 354 3.13 10.99 33.84
C GLY A 354 3.58 9.62 33.32
N GLN A 355 2.67 8.79 32.80
CA GLN A 355 2.97 7.41 32.41
C GLN A 355 2.91 7.18 30.89
N VAL A 356 2.35 8.11 30.12
CA VAL A 356 2.10 7.93 28.68
C VAL A 356 3.23 8.51 27.85
N ASP A 357 3.78 7.72 26.93
CA ASP A 357 4.80 8.18 25.97
C ASP A 357 4.18 8.84 24.72
N LEU A 358 3.02 8.35 24.28
CA LEU A 358 2.37 8.83 23.05
C LEU A 358 0.85 8.76 23.17
N ILE A 359 0.18 9.87 22.86
CA ILE A 359 -1.26 9.93 22.64
C ILE A 359 -1.49 10.10 21.14
N VAL A 360 -2.26 9.21 20.52
CA VAL A 360 -2.73 9.37 19.14
C VAL A 360 -4.25 9.47 19.16
N THR A 361 -4.81 10.54 18.61
CA THR A 361 -6.25 10.77 18.67
C THR A 361 -6.81 11.38 17.38
N SER A 362 -8.08 11.06 17.12
CA SER A 362 -8.91 11.69 16.08
C SER A 362 -10.25 12.06 16.74
N PRO A 363 -10.39 13.30 17.24
CA PRO A 363 -11.58 13.71 17.96
C PRO A 363 -12.81 13.68 17.05
N PRO A 364 -14.03 13.59 17.63
CA PRO A 364 -15.25 13.86 16.89
C PRO A 364 -15.14 15.17 16.09
N TYR A 365 -15.35 15.12 14.79
CA TYR A 365 -15.18 16.27 13.91
C TYR A 365 -16.36 17.25 14.08
N ALA A 366 -16.07 18.55 14.00
CA ALA A 366 -17.06 19.61 14.16
C ALA A 366 -18.31 19.37 13.28
N ASP A 367 -19.48 19.32 13.90
CA ASP A 367 -20.80 19.14 13.27
C ASP A 367 -20.89 18.03 12.21
N ALA A 368 -20.05 16.98 12.29
CA ALA A 368 -19.95 16.03 11.19
C ALA A 368 -21.17 15.10 11.07
N ARG A 369 -22.02 14.96 12.11
CA ARG A 369 -23.19 14.06 12.15
C ARG A 369 -24.22 14.45 13.23
N HIS A 370 -25.02 15.50 13.02
CA HIS A 370 -26.10 15.91 13.96
C HIS A 370 -27.09 14.79 14.34
N LYS A 371 -27.21 13.72 13.53
CA LYS A 371 -28.09 12.58 13.81
C LYS A 371 -27.47 11.48 14.70
N HIS A 372 -26.16 11.55 14.99
CA HIS A 372 -25.44 10.48 15.70
C HIS A 372 -24.59 10.96 16.89
N TYR A 373 -24.26 12.25 16.97
CA TYR A 373 -23.52 12.86 18.08
C TYR A 373 -23.99 14.30 18.32
N ASP A 374 -23.89 14.78 19.56
CA ASP A 374 -23.96 16.21 19.88
C ASP A 374 -22.73 16.89 19.27
N GLY A 375 -22.85 17.29 18.01
CA GLY A 375 -21.79 17.94 17.25
C GLY A 375 -21.42 19.30 17.83
N VAL A 376 -20.12 19.59 17.88
CA VAL A 376 -19.61 20.91 18.27
C VAL A 376 -19.52 21.78 17.02
N HIS A 377 -20.09 22.98 17.08
CA HIS A 377 -19.99 23.96 16.01
C HIS A 377 -18.51 24.31 15.75
N PRO A 378 -18.05 24.43 14.50
CA PRO A 378 -16.66 24.77 14.17
C PRO A 378 -16.10 25.97 14.94
N ASP A 379 -16.89 27.03 15.16
CA ASP A 379 -16.47 28.21 15.93
C ASP A 379 -16.15 27.90 17.40
N LYS A 380 -16.81 26.91 17.98
CA LYS A 380 -16.64 26.50 19.38
C LYS A 380 -15.67 25.34 19.54
N PHE A 381 -15.14 24.82 18.43
CA PHE A 381 -14.38 23.58 18.44
C PHE A 381 -13.08 23.71 19.22
N ALA A 382 -12.31 24.78 19.01
CA ALA A 382 -11.05 25.00 19.71
C ALA A 382 -11.28 25.06 21.22
N GLU A 383 -12.23 25.89 21.68
CA GLU A 383 -12.60 26.01 23.10
C GLU A 383 -13.03 24.67 23.71
N TRP A 384 -13.88 23.93 23.00
CA TRP A 384 -14.30 22.60 23.44
C TRP A 384 -13.11 21.62 23.53
N PHE A 385 -12.22 21.62 22.54
CA PHE A 385 -11.07 20.70 22.49
C PHE A 385 -10.07 21.00 23.62
N LEU A 386 -9.96 22.26 24.03
CA LEU A 386 -9.14 22.66 25.19
C LEU A 386 -9.62 22.05 26.51
N GLY A 387 -10.88 21.60 26.59
CA GLY A 387 -11.37 20.79 27.71
C GLY A 387 -10.61 19.46 27.89
N PHE A 388 -9.87 19.01 26.88
CA PHE A 388 -9.06 17.79 26.91
C PHE A 388 -7.56 18.07 27.09
N HIS A 389 -7.11 19.34 26.98
CA HIS A 389 -5.68 19.67 27.05
C HIS A 389 -5.06 19.21 28.38
N LYS A 390 -5.66 19.53 29.53
CA LYS A 390 -5.09 19.17 30.85
C LYS A 390 -5.00 17.66 31.05
N PRO A 391 -6.06 16.86 30.77
CA PRO A 391 -5.96 15.41 30.79
C PRO A 391 -4.84 14.85 29.92
N PHE A 392 -4.69 15.32 28.68
CA PHE A 392 -3.61 14.87 27.79
C PHE A 392 -2.24 15.24 28.33
N TYR A 393 -2.06 16.51 28.70
CA TYR A 393 -0.78 17.04 29.17
C TYR A 393 -0.31 16.33 30.44
N ASN A 394 -1.23 16.08 31.38
CA ASN A 394 -0.90 15.42 32.65
C ASN A 394 -0.61 13.93 32.48
N ALA A 395 -1.28 13.24 31.53
CA ALA A 395 -1.04 11.83 31.28
C ALA A 395 0.34 11.58 30.64
N LEU A 396 0.80 12.52 29.81
CA LEU A 396 2.09 12.40 29.14
C LEU A 396 3.27 12.52 30.11
N LYS A 397 4.33 11.77 29.82
CA LYS A 397 5.68 12.00 30.38
C LYS A 397 6.24 13.33 29.86
N PRO A 398 7.29 13.89 30.49
CA PRO A 398 7.99 15.07 29.96
C PRO A 398 8.55 14.90 28.54
N THR A 399 8.84 13.66 28.13
CA THR A 399 9.31 13.29 26.78
C THR A 399 8.17 12.81 25.87
N GLY A 400 6.93 12.92 26.32
CA GLY A 400 5.76 12.38 25.63
C GLY A 400 5.35 13.22 24.42
N SER A 401 4.52 12.65 23.56
CA SER A 401 4.02 13.32 22.35
C SER A 401 2.51 13.16 22.18
N LEU A 402 1.88 14.14 21.56
CA LEU A 402 0.49 14.09 21.10
C LEU A 402 0.50 14.07 19.57
N VAL A 403 -0.31 13.20 18.97
CA VAL A 403 -0.57 13.21 17.52
C VAL A 403 -2.06 13.37 17.29
N LEU A 404 -2.46 14.51 16.73
CA LEU A 404 -3.85 14.91 16.53
C LEU A 404 -4.22 14.83 15.04
N ASN A 405 -5.00 13.81 14.66
CA ASN A 405 -5.61 13.73 13.34
C ASN A 405 -6.91 14.51 13.30
N ILE A 406 -6.95 15.58 12.51
CA ILE A 406 -8.12 16.45 12.39
C ILE A 406 -8.18 17.13 11.02
N LYS A 407 -9.38 17.56 10.62
CA LYS A 407 -9.62 18.19 9.32
C LYS A 407 -10.66 19.28 9.39
N ASP A 408 -10.37 20.35 8.66
CA ASP A 408 -11.27 21.47 8.47
C ASP A 408 -12.60 21.03 7.84
N LYS A 409 -13.68 21.67 8.28
CA LYS A 409 -15.00 21.55 7.68
C LYS A 409 -15.12 22.58 6.56
N VAL A 410 -15.90 22.27 5.54
CA VAL A 410 -16.31 23.24 4.52
C VAL A 410 -17.71 23.72 4.87
N VAL A 411 -17.87 25.03 5.02
CA VAL A 411 -19.14 25.72 5.29
C VAL A 411 -19.34 26.71 4.14
N ASP A 412 -20.46 26.59 3.43
CA ASP A 412 -20.83 27.45 2.28
C ASP A 412 -19.72 27.62 1.23
N GLY A 413 -19.00 26.52 0.95
CA GLY A 413 -17.91 26.50 -0.04
C GLY A 413 -16.57 27.05 0.45
N VAL A 414 -16.49 27.52 1.70
CA VAL A 414 -15.29 28.06 2.34
C VAL A 414 -14.77 27.08 3.39
N ARG A 415 -13.45 26.93 3.49
CA ARG A 415 -12.81 26.07 4.49
C ARG A 415 -12.75 26.80 5.83
N HIS A 416 -13.47 26.28 6.81
CA HIS A 416 -13.46 26.80 8.18
C HIS A 416 -12.14 26.46 8.86
N ARG A 417 -11.45 27.45 9.43
CA ARG A 417 -10.08 27.33 9.95
C ARG A 417 -9.97 26.82 11.39
N PHE A 418 -10.99 26.13 11.90
CA PHE A 418 -11.05 25.76 13.31
C PHE A 418 -9.91 24.81 13.73
N VAL A 419 -9.38 24.01 12.79
CA VAL A 419 -8.22 23.16 13.05
C VAL A 419 -7.03 23.99 13.46
N TRP A 420 -6.71 25.03 12.69
CA TRP A 420 -5.57 25.90 12.95
C TRP A 420 -5.73 26.67 14.25
N HIS A 421 -6.93 27.20 14.51
CA HIS A 421 -7.24 27.83 15.81
C HIS A 421 -7.08 26.84 16.98
N THR A 422 -7.37 25.55 16.77
CA THR A 422 -7.16 24.51 17.79
C THR A 422 -5.67 24.27 18.04
N ILE A 423 -4.86 24.16 16.98
CA ILE A 423 -3.41 23.99 17.09
C ILE A 423 -2.76 25.20 17.77
N GLU A 424 -3.11 26.41 17.34
CA GLU A 424 -2.63 27.66 17.95
C GLU A 424 -2.99 27.70 19.44
N ALA A 425 -4.24 27.39 19.79
CA ALA A 425 -4.68 27.37 21.18
C ALA A 425 -3.96 26.31 22.04
N LEU A 426 -3.55 25.17 21.47
CA LEU A 426 -2.70 24.21 22.14
C LEU A 426 -1.29 24.77 22.33
N CYS A 427 -0.69 25.37 21.29
CA CYS A 427 0.64 25.98 21.40
C CYS A 427 0.70 27.06 22.49
N GLU A 428 -0.32 27.90 22.60
CA GLU A 428 -0.47 28.89 23.67
C GLU A 428 -0.50 28.27 25.09
N ARG A 429 -0.82 26.99 25.20
CA ARG A 429 -0.89 26.23 26.47
C ARG A 429 0.34 25.37 26.72
N GLY A 430 1.43 25.62 26.00
CA GLY A 430 2.73 25.00 26.21
C GLY A 430 2.95 23.71 25.42
N TRP A 431 2.13 23.44 24.40
CA TRP A 431 2.45 22.43 23.39
C TRP A 431 3.42 23.01 22.36
N PHE A 432 4.29 22.17 21.81
CA PHE A 432 5.19 22.57 20.72
C PHE A 432 4.75 21.85 19.45
N ALA A 433 4.43 22.61 18.41
CA ALA A 433 4.13 22.05 17.09
C ALA A 433 5.43 21.61 16.42
N ILE A 434 5.65 20.29 16.36
CA ILE A 434 6.90 19.70 15.84
C ILE A 434 6.81 19.54 14.33
N ASP A 435 5.75 18.89 13.86
CA ASP A 435 5.54 18.59 12.44
C ASP A 435 4.05 18.53 12.08
N ASP A 436 3.74 18.96 10.86
CA ASP A 436 2.43 18.83 10.25
C ASP A 436 2.45 17.65 9.27
N TYR A 437 2.08 16.45 9.73
CA TYR A 437 2.00 15.30 8.84
C TYR A 437 0.76 15.40 7.92
N LEU A 438 0.93 14.97 6.67
CA LEU A 438 -0.16 14.89 5.71
C LEU A 438 -0.52 13.44 5.42
N TRP A 439 -1.67 13.00 5.93
CA TRP A 439 -2.24 11.73 5.53
C TRP A 439 -2.91 11.83 4.17
N HIS A 440 -2.21 11.41 3.11
CA HIS A 440 -2.74 11.32 1.77
C HIS A 440 -3.67 10.10 1.62
N LYS A 441 -4.95 10.36 1.32
CA LYS A 441 -5.96 9.33 1.08
C LYS A 441 -5.82 8.80 -0.34
N THR A 442 -5.49 7.52 -0.50
CA THR A 442 -5.32 6.87 -1.80
C THR A 442 -6.65 6.57 -2.52
N ASN A 443 -7.77 6.58 -1.79
CA ASN A 443 -9.11 6.37 -2.33
C ASN A 443 -10.10 7.44 -1.81
N PRO A 444 -9.95 8.72 -2.20
CA PRO A 444 -10.89 9.76 -1.78
C PRO A 444 -12.21 9.56 -2.51
N MET A 445 -13.32 9.85 -1.82
CA MET A 445 -14.67 9.75 -2.38
C MET A 445 -14.74 10.53 -3.71
N PRO A 446 -15.29 9.95 -4.79
CA PRO A 446 -15.53 10.69 -6.02
C PRO A 446 -16.60 11.77 -5.79
N GLY A 447 -16.39 12.96 -6.34
CA GLY A 447 -17.31 14.08 -6.19
C GLY A 447 -16.94 15.25 -7.09
N TYR A 448 -17.86 16.20 -7.18
CA TYR A 448 -17.68 17.48 -7.85
C TYR A 448 -17.74 18.60 -6.81
N TRP A 449 -16.75 19.48 -6.84
CA TRP A 449 -16.64 20.61 -5.93
C TRP A 449 -16.36 21.87 -6.76
N PRO A 450 -17.36 22.73 -7.00
CA PRO A 450 -17.23 23.85 -7.93
C PRO A 450 -16.23 24.91 -7.46
N THR A 451 -16.06 25.05 -6.14
CA THR A 451 -15.28 26.13 -5.53
C THR A 451 -13.98 25.67 -4.88
N ARG A 452 -13.64 24.37 -4.95
CA ARG A 452 -12.50 23.81 -4.20
C ARG A 452 -11.96 22.51 -4.78
N LEU A 453 -10.75 22.15 -4.37
CA LEU A 453 -10.14 20.87 -4.71
C LEU A 453 -10.77 19.72 -3.91
N ARG A 454 -10.64 18.51 -4.47
CA ARG A 454 -11.05 17.25 -3.84
C ARG A 454 -10.35 17.07 -2.50
N ASP A 455 -11.10 16.58 -1.53
CA ASP A 455 -10.61 16.20 -0.21
C ASP A 455 -9.83 14.88 -0.24
N GLY A 456 -8.60 14.96 -0.75
CA GLY A 456 -7.67 13.84 -0.90
C GLY A 456 -6.75 13.57 0.28
N TRP A 457 -6.91 14.29 1.39
CA TRP A 457 -5.94 14.27 2.49
C TRP A 457 -6.55 14.71 3.83
N GLU A 458 -5.86 14.39 4.93
CA GLU A 458 -6.08 14.83 6.32
C GLU A 458 -4.76 15.25 6.97
N TYR A 459 -4.81 16.15 7.95
CA TYR A 459 -3.63 16.48 8.75
C TYR A 459 -3.53 15.54 9.95
N CYS A 460 -2.30 15.22 10.34
CA CYS A 460 -1.97 14.76 11.68
C CYS A 460 -0.91 15.69 12.25
N PHE A 461 -1.25 16.47 13.27
CA PHE A 461 -0.34 17.40 13.93
C PHE A 461 0.41 16.68 15.05
N HIS A 462 1.73 16.85 15.10
CA HIS A 462 2.58 16.41 16.22
C HIS A 462 2.82 17.57 17.18
#